data_AF-A0A2E6YBP2-F1
#
_entry.id   AF-A0A2E6YBP2-F1
#
_cell.length_a   1.000
_cell.length_b   1.000
_cell.length_c   1.000
_cell.angle_alpha   90.00
_cell.angle_beta   90.00
_cell.angle_gamma   90.00
#
_symmetry.space_group_name_H-M   'P 1'
#
loop_
_entity.id
_entity.type
_entity.pdbx_description
1 polymer ?
#
loop_
_entity_poly.entity_id
_entity_poly.type
_entity_poly.pdbx_seq_one_letter_code
_entity_poly.pdbx_strand_id
1 'polypeptide(L)'
;MQNVKFHSLKFYLISMFFGVFLTDSVEAQKLGDESNWVPLQVIDVNKLPWDSRYRMGHEGTTSGKLLFSEKGGGTLLYIKFNPGWNADGIEAHYHTFHEWGYILKGDFPVYEHVSPNQKKGTLEKMRPGTFMDRPAYSIHGNRISTMEDQIVTPGSTQLLFYEPGKTVSLNPKNRSYSDEWKDVKEFFSANFQHSATTDIMEWEEDNELPGVYVKWLSDHLKKGFIAKLRHAPSGWTHPKKGLKKYNKEGYRFIYILSGDMKIQSFNSLGENPSVTIASEDFFISQAPFSIWSWGEDELTQQGVTWLEIQYGKGTVIGQGPIQSPVIIEE
;
A
#
# COMPACT_ATOMS: atom_id res chain seq x y z
N MET A 1 -19.04 28.34 76.52
CA MET A 1 -19.07 29.41 75.50
C MET A 1 -17.85 29.27 74.60
N GLN A 2 -18.12 29.03 73.31
CA GLN A 2 -17.32 29.28 72.10
C GLN A 2 -15.79 29.46 72.22
N ASN A 3 -15.03 28.65 71.49
CA ASN A 3 -14.48 29.12 70.21
C ASN A 3 -13.87 27.96 69.39
N VAL A 4 -14.52 27.70 68.26
CA VAL A 4 -14.09 26.78 67.20
C VAL A 4 -13.00 27.46 66.39
N LYS A 5 -11.82 26.84 66.29
CA LYS A 5 -10.80 27.21 65.28
C LYS A 5 -10.89 26.23 64.12
N PHE A 6 -11.27 26.75 62.95
CA PHE A 6 -11.21 26.05 61.68
C PHE A 6 -9.75 25.82 61.28
N HIS A 7 -9.41 24.58 60.92
CA HIS A 7 -8.23 24.26 60.13
C HIS A 7 -8.71 23.66 58.81
N SER A 8 -8.33 24.31 57.71
CA SER A 8 -8.67 23.90 56.34
C SER A 8 -7.94 22.61 55.98
N LEU A 9 -8.68 21.51 55.83
CA LEU A 9 -8.16 20.26 55.30
C LEU A 9 -8.19 20.33 53.76
N LYS A 10 -7.02 20.36 53.12
CA LYS A 10 -6.90 20.24 51.66
C LYS A 10 -7.27 18.81 51.25
N PHE A 11 -8.30 18.69 50.42
CA PHE A 11 -8.66 17.47 49.71
C PHE A 11 -7.57 17.12 48.70
N TYR A 12 -6.92 15.96 48.85
CA TYR A 12 -6.29 15.26 47.75
C TYR A 12 -7.27 14.20 47.26
N LEU A 13 -7.93 14.45 46.12
CA LEU A 13 -8.65 13.42 45.38
C LEU A 13 -7.63 12.41 44.85
N ILE A 14 -7.73 11.18 45.31
CA ILE A 14 -7.12 10.02 44.67
C ILE A 14 -8.02 9.69 43.47
N SER A 15 -7.55 10.03 42.27
CA SER A 15 -8.18 9.58 41.02
C SER A 15 -7.92 8.09 40.84
N MET A 16 -8.93 7.26 41.11
CA MET A 16 -8.98 5.88 40.62
C MET A 16 -9.05 5.92 39.09
N PHE A 17 -7.95 5.56 38.42
CA PHE A 17 -7.98 5.21 37.01
C PHE A 17 -8.61 3.82 36.86
N PHE A 18 -9.90 3.78 36.53
CA PHE A 18 -10.51 2.62 35.88
C PHE A 18 -10.01 2.59 34.44
N GLY A 19 -8.95 1.83 34.19
CA GLY A 19 -8.54 1.47 32.84
C GLY A 19 -9.56 0.51 32.24
N VAL A 20 -10.42 1.03 31.38
CA VAL A 20 -11.35 0.27 30.56
C VAL A 20 -10.53 -0.62 29.62
N PHE A 21 -10.54 -1.93 29.85
CA PHE A 21 -10.16 -2.89 28.83
C PHE A 21 -11.19 -2.80 27.70
N LEU A 22 -10.83 -2.14 26.60
CA LEU A 22 -11.52 -2.30 25.33
C LEU A 22 -11.25 -3.73 24.85
N THR A 23 -12.12 -4.66 25.23
CA THR A 23 -12.21 -5.93 24.52
C THR A 23 -12.89 -5.62 23.19
N ASP A 24 -12.11 -5.48 22.12
CA ASP A 24 -12.64 -5.61 20.77
C ASP A 24 -13.30 -6.99 20.69
N SER A 25 -14.62 -7.01 20.65
CA SER A 25 -15.41 -8.22 20.46
C SER A 25 -15.10 -8.73 19.06
N VAL A 26 -14.21 -9.71 18.97
CA VAL A 26 -13.96 -10.48 17.74
C VAL A 26 -15.22 -11.28 17.44
N GLU A 27 -15.91 -10.92 16.36
CA GLU A 27 -17.09 -11.62 15.91
C GLU A 27 -16.67 -12.90 15.18
N ALA A 28 -16.61 -14.01 15.92
CA ALA A 28 -16.47 -15.34 15.35
C ALA A 28 -17.78 -15.74 14.66
N GLN A 29 -17.74 -15.92 13.34
CA GLN A 29 -18.91 -16.32 12.56
C GLN A 29 -18.90 -17.83 12.33
N LYS A 30 -19.94 -18.53 12.83
CA LYS A 30 -20.17 -19.95 12.51
C LYS A 30 -20.40 -20.14 11.01
N LEU A 31 -19.91 -21.25 10.46
CA LEU A 31 -20.00 -21.63 9.05
C LEU A 31 -21.41 -21.38 8.49
N GLY A 32 -21.51 -20.40 7.58
CA GLY A 32 -22.73 -20.03 6.90
C GLY A 32 -22.40 -19.33 5.57
N ASP A 33 -22.94 -19.91 4.51
CA ASP A 33 -22.84 -19.58 3.08
C ASP A 33 -21.48 -19.86 2.39
N GLU A 34 -21.30 -21.13 1.99
CA GLU A 34 -20.16 -21.63 1.20
C GLU A 34 -20.05 -21.01 -0.21
N SER A 35 -21.01 -20.16 -0.62
CA SER A 35 -21.15 -19.67 -1.99
C SER A 35 -20.25 -18.49 -2.38
N ASN A 36 -19.51 -17.89 -1.43
CA ASN A 36 -18.76 -16.65 -1.66
C ASN A 36 -17.22 -16.76 -1.54
N TRP A 37 -16.65 -17.96 -1.38
CA TRP A 37 -15.19 -18.11 -1.21
C TRP A 37 -14.43 -17.85 -2.50
N VAL A 38 -13.37 -17.03 -2.41
CA VAL A 38 -12.50 -16.69 -3.54
C VAL A 38 -11.08 -17.18 -3.23
N PRO A 39 -10.45 -17.99 -4.10
CA PRO A 39 -9.08 -18.43 -3.86
C PRO A 39 -8.11 -17.25 -3.91
N LEU A 40 -7.00 -17.35 -3.15
CA LEU A 40 -5.91 -16.39 -3.25
C LEU A 40 -5.36 -16.38 -4.68
N GLN A 41 -5.19 -15.19 -5.23
CA GLN A 41 -4.47 -15.03 -6.49
C GLN A 41 -2.97 -14.95 -6.19
N VAL A 42 -2.20 -15.91 -6.67
CA VAL A 42 -0.73 -15.95 -6.54
C VAL A 42 -0.12 -15.89 -7.94
N ILE A 43 0.61 -14.82 -8.22
CA ILE A 43 1.18 -14.52 -9.53
C ILE A 43 2.70 -14.48 -9.43
N ASP A 44 3.36 -15.30 -10.25
CA ASP A 44 4.77 -15.13 -10.60
C ASP A 44 4.87 -14.01 -11.64
N VAL A 45 5.29 -12.81 -11.23
CA VAL A 45 5.30 -11.64 -12.11
C VAL A 45 6.30 -11.83 -13.25
N ASN A 46 7.36 -12.62 -13.07
CA ASN A 46 8.34 -12.88 -14.12
C ASN A 46 7.74 -13.67 -15.29
N LYS A 47 6.72 -14.50 -15.04
CA LYS A 47 6.00 -15.26 -16.07
C LYS A 47 4.92 -14.47 -16.81
N LEU A 48 4.50 -13.32 -16.29
CA LEU A 48 3.54 -12.47 -16.99
C LEU A 48 4.17 -11.83 -18.24
N PRO A 49 3.45 -11.77 -19.37
CA PRO A 49 3.93 -11.10 -20.57
C PRO A 49 3.95 -9.58 -20.37
N TRP A 50 4.93 -8.93 -20.99
CA TRP A 50 4.91 -7.48 -21.17
C TRP A 50 3.83 -7.08 -22.17
N ASP A 51 3.12 -6.00 -21.90
CA ASP A 51 2.01 -5.54 -22.72
C ASP A 51 2.08 -4.01 -22.89
N SER A 52 2.13 -3.59 -24.16
CA SER A 52 2.22 -2.17 -24.53
C SER A 52 0.93 -1.41 -24.26
N ARG A 53 -0.20 -2.08 -23.99
CA ARG A 53 -1.46 -1.44 -23.57
C ARG A 53 -1.35 -0.80 -22.20
N TYR A 54 -0.49 -1.33 -21.32
CA TYR A 54 -0.22 -0.80 -19.98
C TYR A 54 1.03 0.08 -19.93
N ARG A 55 1.44 0.63 -21.08
CA ARG A 55 2.53 1.60 -21.16
C ARG A 55 2.12 2.92 -20.48
N MET A 56 3.10 3.60 -19.89
CA MET A 56 2.97 4.94 -19.34
C MET A 56 3.81 5.90 -20.18
N GLY A 57 3.22 6.46 -21.24
CA GLY A 57 3.90 7.38 -22.17
C GLY A 57 4.04 6.84 -23.59
N HIS A 58 5.00 7.40 -24.33
CA HIS A 58 5.18 7.09 -25.73
C HIS A 58 5.63 5.64 -25.97
N GLU A 59 5.23 5.09 -27.11
CA GLU A 59 5.59 3.74 -27.52
C GLU A 59 7.12 3.53 -27.51
N GLY A 60 7.56 2.36 -27.04
CA GLY A 60 8.98 2.01 -26.92
C GLY A 60 9.68 2.58 -25.67
N THR A 61 9.05 3.52 -24.95
CA THR A 61 9.69 4.17 -23.79
C THR A 61 9.31 3.53 -22.45
N THR A 62 8.21 2.76 -22.41
CA THR A 62 7.81 1.97 -21.25
C THR A 62 7.18 0.64 -21.66
N SER A 63 7.10 -0.29 -20.73
CA SER A 63 6.31 -1.52 -20.85
C SER A 63 5.68 -1.86 -19.50
N GLY A 64 4.46 -2.36 -19.50
CA GLY A 64 3.74 -2.71 -18.28
C GLY A 64 3.30 -4.17 -18.26
N LYS A 65 3.12 -4.71 -17.06
CA LYS A 65 2.39 -5.96 -16.80
C LYS A 65 1.22 -5.62 -15.89
N LEU A 66 0.03 -6.12 -16.23
CA LEU A 66 -1.13 -5.99 -15.36
C LEU A 66 -1.04 -7.06 -14.25
N LEU A 67 -0.92 -6.61 -13.00
CA LEU A 67 -0.92 -7.51 -11.85
C LEU A 67 -2.32 -7.70 -11.29
N PHE A 68 -3.11 -6.62 -11.25
CA PHE A 68 -4.45 -6.63 -10.68
C PHE A 68 -5.31 -5.52 -11.30
N SER A 69 -6.61 -5.77 -11.47
CA SER A 69 -7.61 -4.77 -11.80
C SER A 69 -8.95 -5.17 -11.21
N GLU A 70 -9.64 -4.22 -10.57
CA GLU A 70 -11.00 -4.40 -10.06
C GLU A 70 -11.98 -3.51 -10.84
N LYS A 71 -13.18 -4.00 -11.13
CA LYS A 71 -14.17 -3.20 -11.85
C LYS A 71 -14.71 -2.10 -10.95
N GLY A 72 -14.44 -0.85 -11.29
CA GLY A 72 -14.79 0.29 -10.43
C GLY A 72 -13.87 0.45 -9.22
N GLY A 73 -12.79 -0.33 -9.15
CA GLY A 73 -11.69 -0.16 -8.22
C GLY A 73 -10.38 0.16 -8.94
N GLY A 74 -9.27 0.13 -8.22
CA GLY A 74 -7.97 0.49 -8.78
C GLY A 74 -7.31 -0.61 -9.62
N THR A 75 -6.18 -0.23 -10.21
CA THR A 75 -5.35 -1.07 -11.08
C THR A 75 -3.92 -1.08 -10.57
N LEU A 76 -3.33 -2.28 -10.42
CA LEU A 76 -1.92 -2.46 -10.09
C LEU A 76 -1.13 -2.89 -11.32
N LEU A 77 -0.06 -2.15 -11.62
CA LEU A 77 0.86 -2.44 -12.70
C LEU A 77 2.28 -2.67 -12.18
N TYR A 78 3.00 -3.57 -12.85
CA TYR A 78 4.45 -3.66 -12.80
C TYR A 78 5.01 -2.99 -14.04
N ILE A 79 5.70 -1.87 -13.89
CA ILE A 79 6.06 -1.00 -15.00
C ILE A 79 7.57 -0.89 -15.08
N LYS A 80 8.10 -1.08 -16.29
CA LYS A 80 9.48 -0.78 -16.66
C LYS A 80 9.53 0.50 -17.48
N PHE A 81 10.28 1.46 -17.00
CA PHE A 81 10.66 2.69 -17.69
C PHE A 81 12.03 2.48 -18.33
N ASN A 82 12.12 2.66 -19.65
CA ASN A 82 13.39 2.58 -20.35
C ASN A 82 14.17 3.90 -20.18
N PRO A 83 15.51 3.88 -20.30
CA PRO A 83 16.29 5.11 -20.45
C PRO A 83 15.73 5.93 -21.62
N GLY A 84 15.66 7.26 -21.48
CA GLY A 84 14.97 8.08 -22.49
C GLY A 84 13.46 8.05 -22.40
N TRP A 85 12.90 7.67 -21.24
CA TRP A 85 11.45 7.69 -21.03
C TRP A 85 10.84 9.04 -21.44
N ASN A 86 9.71 9.00 -22.16
CA ASN A 86 8.99 10.19 -22.57
C ASN A 86 7.49 9.99 -22.29
N ALA A 87 6.93 10.79 -21.39
CA ALA A 87 5.52 10.72 -21.01
C ALA A 87 4.62 11.44 -22.04
N ASP A 88 3.36 11.00 -22.18
CA ASP A 88 2.35 11.75 -22.94
C ASP A 88 1.95 13.06 -22.23
N GLY A 89 2.35 13.23 -20.97
CA GLY A 89 2.01 14.35 -20.08
C GLY A 89 3.20 14.77 -19.21
N ILE A 90 4.26 15.27 -19.84
CA ILE A 90 5.50 15.72 -19.18
C ILE A 90 5.33 16.98 -18.31
N GLU A 91 4.13 17.50 -18.12
CA GLU A 91 3.89 18.80 -17.51
C GLU A 91 3.12 18.66 -16.20
N ALA A 92 3.08 19.72 -15.41
CA ALA A 92 2.35 19.74 -14.15
C ALA A 92 0.87 19.38 -14.37
N HIS A 93 0.42 18.37 -13.64
CA HIS A 93 -0.93 17.85 -13.63
C HIS A 93 -1.26 17.28 -12.25
N TYR A 94 -2.53 16.96 -12.03
CA TYR A 94 -2.96 16.25 -10.82
C TYR A 94 -3.99 15.18 -11.18
N HIS A 95 -4.24 14.30 -10.22
CA HIS A 95 -5.25 13.26 -10.32
C HIS A 95 -6.40 13.55 -9.35
N THR A 96 -7.63 13.19 -9.71
CA THR A 96 -8.79 13.25 -8.78
C THR A 96 -8.90 11.98 -7.92
N PHE A 97 -7.85 11.16 -7.89
CA PHE A 97 -7.81 9.83 -7.31
C PHE A 97 -6.51 9.63 -6.53
N HIS A 98 -6.50 8.66 -5.61
CA HIS A 98 -5.29 8.26 -4.90
C HIS A 98 -4.44 7.32 -5.75
N GLU A 99 -3.12 7.47 -5.61
CA GLU A 99 -2.12 6.66 -6.28
C GLU A 99 -1.03 6.29 -5.29
N TRP A 100 -0.47 5.09 -5.41
CA TRP A 100 0.76 4.75 -4.71
C TRP A 100 1.75 4.05 -5.64
N GLY A 101 3.03 4.17 -5.32
CA GLY A 101 4.11 3.55 -6.08
C GLY A 101 5.21 3.00 -5.20
N TYR A 102 5.93 2.01 -5.70
CA TYR A 102 7.12 1.48 -5.03
C TYR A 102 8.22 1.19 -6.05
N ILE A 103 9.38 1.83 -5.90
CA ILE A 103 10.51 1.61 -6.81
C ILE A 103 11.21 0.31 -6.44
N LEU A 104 11.29 -0.60 -7.42
CA LEU A 104 11.97 -1.89 -7.28
C LEU A 104 13.42 -1.81 -7.75
N LYS A 105 13.67 -1.15 -8.89
CA LYS A 105 14.99 -1.07 -9.54
C LYS A 105 15.17 0.29 -10.22
N GLY A 106 16.41 0.77 -10.29
CA GLY A 106 16.77 2.04 -10.92
C GLY A 106 16.20 3.28 -10.22
N ASP A 107 16.39 4.44 -10.84
CA ASP A 107 16.00 5.73 -10.28
C ASP A 107 14.88 6.33 -11.13
N PHE A 108 13.82 6.84 -10.49
CA PHE A 108 12.70 7.51 -11.13
C PHE A 108 12.55 8.94 -10.60
N PRO A 109 13.05 9.96 -11.33
CA PRO A 109 12.89 11.35 -10.93
C PRO A 109 11.48 11.87 -11.28
N VAL A 110 10.85 12.56 -10.34
CA VAL A 110 9.59 13.30 -10.56
C VAL A 110 9.67 14.69 -9.93
N TYR A 111 8.91 15.66 -10.44
CA TYR A 111 8.78 16.96 -9.81
C TYR A 111 7.43 17.09 -9.12
N GLU A 112 7.45 17.43 -7.84
CA GLU A 112 6.27 17.71 -7.04
C GLU A 112 6.03 19.23 -6.97
N HIS A 113 4.77 19.63 -7.09
CA HIS A 113 4.35 21.03 -7.10
C HIS A 113 3.33 21.26 -5.97
N VAL A 114 3.47 22.37 -5.26
CA VAL A 114 2.57 22.75 -4.16
C VAL A 114 1.51 23.77 -4.60
N SER A 115 1.58 24.26 -5.85
CA SER A 115 0.64 25.24 -6.39
C SER A 115 0.48 25.09 -7.90
N PRO A 116 -0.73 25.29 -8.45
CA PRO A 116 -0.93 25.28 -9.90
C PRO A 116 -0.20 26.43 -10.61
N ASN A 117 0.17 27.48 -9.87
CA ASN A 117 0.93 28.61 -10.39
C ASN A 117 2.45 28.37 -10.36
N GLN A 118 2.91 27.27 -9.77
CA GLN A 118 4.34 26.97 -9.61
C GLN A 118 4.92 26.44 -10.92
N LYS A 119 5.78 27.24 -11.54
CA LYS A 119 6.51 26.84 -12.76
C LYS A 119 7.61 25.81 -12.51
N LYS A 120 8.12 25.75 -11.27
CA LYS A 120 9.27 24.96 -10.88
C LYS A 120 9.00 24.15 -9.61
N GLY A 121 8.65 22.87 -9.74
CA GLY A 121 8.48 21.94 -8.62
C GLY A 121 9.78 21.49 -7.94
N THR A 122 9.65 20.81 -6.81
CA THR A 122 10.74 20.15 -6.07
C THR A 122 11.07 18.83 -6.74
N LEU A 123 12.35 18.54 -6.97
CA LEU A 123 12.78 17.28 -7.56
C LEU A 123 12.84 16.19 -6.49
N GLU A 124 11.99 15.18 -6.64
CA GLU A 124 12.05 13.95 -5.87
C GLU A 124 12.77 12.88 -6.67
N LYS A 125 13.86 12.35 -6.11
CA LYS A 125 14.65 11.27 -6.71
C LYS A 125 14.23 9.96 -6.07
N MET A 126 13.21 9.32 -6.63
CA MET A 126 12.76 8.03 -6.12
C MET A 126 13.76 6.95 -6.54
N ARG A 127 14.30 6.24 -5.56
CA ARG A 127 15.29 5.17 -5.70
C ARG A 127 14.71 3.84 -5.22
N PRO A 128 15.33 2.68 -5.48
CA PRO A 128 14.82 1.40 -4.99
C PRO A 128 14.52 1.46 -3.49
N GLY A 129 13.31 1.02 -3.10
CA GLY A 129 12.81 1.16 -1.74
C GLY A 129 12.06 2.46 -1.45
N THR A 130 11.93 3.37 -2.40
CA THR A 130 11.06 4.55 -2.22
C THR A 130 9.61 4.14 -2.42
N PHE A 131 8.80 4.29 -1.37
CA PHE A 131 7.35 4.22 -1.42
C PHE A 131 6.79 5.63 -1.58
N MET A 132 5.84 5.80 -2.49
CA MET A 132 5.10 7.03 -2.71
C MET A 132 3.64 6.79 -2.36
N ASP A 133 3.11 7.62 -1.45
CA ASP A 133 1.69 7.74 -1.15
C ASP A 133 1.19 9.10 -1.67
N ARG A 134 0.43 9.07 -2.77
CA ARG A 134 -0.03 10.27 -3.47
C ARG A 134 -1.53 10.45 -3.27
N PRO A 135 -1.97 11.40 -2.43
CA PRO A 135 -3.38 11.72 -2.32
C PRO A 135 -3.93 12.33 -3.62
N ALA A 136 -5.24 12.23 -3.80
CA ALA A 136 -5.95 12.99 -4.82
C ALA A 136 -5.62 14.49 -4.68
N TYR A 137 -5.58 15.18 -5.81
CA TYR A 137 -5.22 16.61 -5.91
C TYR A 137 -3.77 16.91 -5.52
N SER A 138 -2.85 15.94 -5.65
CA SER A 138 -1.40 16.21 -5.62
C SER A 138 -0.88 16.59 -7.00
N ILE A 139 -0.25 17.77 -7.11
CA ILE A 139 0.29 18.26 -8.39
C ILE A 139 1.70 17.73 -8.58
N HIS A 140 1.92 17.05 -9.69
CA HIS A 140 3.23 16.54 -10.06
C HIS A 140 3.39 16.55 -11.58
N GLY A 141 4.60 16.28 -12.05
CA GLY A 141 4.89 16.18 -13.46
C GLY A 141 6.39 16.20 -13.68
N ASN A 142 6.79 16.20 -14.93
CA ASN A 142 8.16 16.47 -15.29
C ASN A 142 8.31 17.92 -15.75
N ARG A 143 9.49 18.31 -16.20
CA ARG A 143 9.65 19.52 -17.01
C ARG A 143 10.28 19.13 -18.33
N ILE A 144 9.82 19.71 -19.43
CA ILE A 144 10.34 19.42 -20.78
C ILE A 144 11.87 19.56 -20.82
N SER A 145 12.41 20.67 -20.28
CA SER A 145 13.85 20.92 -20.26
C SER A 145 14.63 19.93 -19.39
N THR A 146 13.99 19.32 -18.40
CA THR A 146 14.61 18.29 -17.53
C THR A 146 14.34 16.89 -18.04
N MET A 147 13.38 16.70 -18.95
CA MET A 147 13.19 15.43 -19.66
C MET A 147 14.38 15.16 -20.57
N GLU A 148 14.96 16.20 -21.19
CA GLU A 148 16.22 16.11 -21.93
C GLU A 148 17.36 15.57 -21.04
N ASP A 149 17.44 16.03 -19.79
CA ASP A 149 18.36 15.46 -18.79
C ASP A 149 17.91 14.07 -18.30
N GLN A 150 16.60 13.80 -18.23
CA GLN A 150 16.08 12.49 -17.87
C GLN A 150 16.35 11.43 -18.95
N ILE A 151 16.66 11.82 -20.19
CA ILE A 151 17.17 10.89 -21.21
C ILE A 151 18.46 10.20 -20.75
N VAL A 152 19.22 10.84 -19.85
CA VAL A 152 20.44 10.29 -19.24
C VAL A 152 20.14 9.48 -17.97
N THR A 153 18.91 9.47 -17.44
CA THR A 153 18.56 8.65 -16.28
C THR A 153 18.54 7.17 -16.65
N PRO A 154 19.14 6.28 -15.84
CA PRO A 154 18.97 4.85 -16.01
C PRO A 154 17.48 4.48 -15.92
N GLY A 155 17.07 3.45 -16.67
CA GLY A 155 15.71 2.95 -16.60
C GLY A 155 15.33 2.48 -15.19
N SER A 156 14.05 2.54 -14.87
CA SER A 156 13.52 2.11 -13.57
C SER A 156 12.46 1.02 -13.73
N THR A 157 12.23 0.29 -12.66
CA THR A 157 11.11 -0.63 -12.54
C THR A 157 10.37 -0.33 -11.25
N GLN A 158 9.05 -0.21 -11.32
CA GLN A 158 8.21 0.10 -10.17
C GLN A 158 6.88 -0.65 -10.18
N LEU A 159 6.33 -0.83 -8.99
CA LEU A 159 4.91 -1.07 -8.80
C LEU A 159 4.20 0.28 -8.85
N LEU A 160 3.08 0.37 -9.56
CA LEU A 160 2.24 1.57 -9.59
C LEU A 160 0.78 1.16 -9.49
N PHE A 161 0.09 1.72 -8.53
CA PHE A 161 -1.34 1.54 -8.32
C PHE A 161 -2.06 2.86 -8.43
N TYR A 162 -3.11 2.91 -9.25
CA TYR A 162 -3.99 4.06 -9.34
C TYR A 162 -5.44 3.66 -9.18
N GLU A 163 -6.19 4.48 -8.44
CA GLU A 163 -7.63 4.37 -8.29
C GLU A 163 -8.39 4.96 -9.49
N PRO A 164 -9.71 4.70 -9.62
CA PRO A 164 -10.52 5.33 -10.65
C PRO A 164 -10.59 6.85 -10.49
N GLY A 165 -10.40 7.57 -11.59
CA GLY A 165 -10.69 8.99 -11.66
C GLY A 165 -10.11 9.66 -12.91
N LYS A 166 -9.86 10.96 -12.80
CA LYS A 166 -9.39 11.80 -13.91
C LYS A 166 -7.97 12.29 -13.66
N THR A 167 -7.22 12.44 -14.75
CA THR A 167 -5.99 13.22 -14.80
C THR A 167 -6.30 14.58 -15.43
N VAL A 168 -5.94 15.66 -14.75
CA VAL A 168 -6.18 17.03 -15.20
C VAL A 168 -4.84 17.74 -15.37
N SER A 169 -4.53 18.15 -16.61
CA SER A 169 -3.34 18.94 -16.89
C SER A 169 -3.56 20.40 -16.54
N LEU A 170 -2.52 21.07 -16.07
CA LEU A 170 -2.51 22.52 -15.84
C LEU A 170 -2.04 23.32 -17.05
N ASN A 171 -1.63 22.67 -18.15
CA ASN A 171 -1.27 23.34 -19.39
C ASN A 171 -2.47 23.43 -20.35
N PRO A 172 -2.93 24.64 -20.72
CA PRO A 172 -4.03 24.86 -21.67
C PRO A 172 -3.88 24.18 -23.05
N LYS A 173 -2.66 23.79 -23.43
CA LYS A 173 -2.40 23.10 -24.71
C LYS A 173 -2.52 21.58 -24.62
N ASN A 174 -2.61 21.02 -23.41
CA ASN A 174 -2.71 19.58 -23.21
C ASN A 174 -4.16 19.10 -23.42
N ARG A 175 -4.34 17.92 -24.05
CA ARG A 175 -5.68 17.33 -24.28
C ARG A 175 -6.48 17.09 -22.99
N SER A 176 -5.79 16.90 -21.86
CA SER A 176 -6.39 16.66 -20.55
C SER A 176 -6.53 17.95 -19.72
N TYR A 177 -6.35 19.13 -20.33
CA TYR A 177 -6.58 20.40 -19.65
C TYR A 177 -8.05 20.60 -19.31
N SER A 178 -8.31 21.14 -18.12
CA SER A 178 -9.63 21.63 -17.72
C SER A 178 -9.46 22.78 -16.74
N ASP A 179 -10.34 23.77 -16.79
CA ASP A 179 -10.38 24.87 -15.80
C ASP A 179 -10.88 24.41 -14.41
N GLU A 180 -11.29 23.14 -14.26
CA GLU A 180 -11.71 22.50 -13.00
C GLU A 180 -10.71 22.71 -11.86
N TRP A 181 -9.42 22.90 -12.16
CA TRP A 181 -8.40 23.17 -11.14
C TRP A 181 -8.67 24.45 -10.34
N LYS A 182 -9.42 25.42 -10.90
CA LYS A 182 -9.79 26.68 -10.23
C LYS A 182 -10.79 26.46 -9.10
N ASP A 183 -11.54 25.35 -9.14
CA ASP A 183 -12.54 24.98 -8.13
C ASP A 183 -11.96 24.04 -7.07
N VAL A 184 -10.70 23.59 -7.24
CA VAL A 184 -10.00 22.77 -6.24
C VAL A 184 -9.70 23.64 -5.02
N LYS A 185 -10.28 23.26 -3.88
CA LYS A 185 -10.14 23.99 -2.62
C LYS A 185 -8.73 23.94 -2.05
N GLU A 186 -8.07 22.80 -2.22
CA GLU A 186 -6.74 22.54 -1.67
C GLU A 186 -6.03 21.50 -2.53
N PHE A 187 -4.75 21.77 -2.81
CA PHE A 187 -3.83 20.80 -3.40
C PHE A 187 -2.98 20.20 -2.30
N PHE A 188 -2.72 18.91 -2.40
CA PHE A 188 -1.94 18.16 -1.42
C PHE A 188 -0.56 17.83 -1.95
N SER A 189 0.34 17.39 -1.07
CA SER A 189 1.64 16.86 -1.47
C SER A 189 1.66 15.36 -1.27
N ALA A 190 2.38 14.65 -2.14
CA ALA A 190 2.68 13.25 -1.93
C ALA A 190 3.61 13.06 -0.73
N ASN A 191 3.44 11.95 -0.03
CA ASN A 191 4.33 11.49 1.02
C ASN A 191 5.29 10.44 0.45
N PHE A 192 6.58 10.59 0.74
CA PHE A 192 7.63 9.67 0.27
C PHE A 192 8.32 9.05 1.48
N GLN A 193 8.51 7.72 1.43
CA GLN A 193 9.20 6.95 2.45
C GLN A 193 10.34 6.17 1.81
N HIS A 194 11.57 6.34 2.31
CA HIS A 194 12.77 5.70 1.76
C HIS A 194 13.12 4.44 2.56
N SER A 195 12.38 3.36 2.32
CA SER A 195 12.38 2.17 3.19
C SER A 195 13.65 1.33 3.10
N ALA A 196 14.42 1.42 2.02
CA ALA A 196 15.70 0.70 1.87
C ALA A 196 16.87 1.38 2.60
N THR A 197 16.74 2.66 2.97
CA THR A 197 17.81 3.44 3.58
C THR A 197 17.68 3.39 5.10
N THR A 198 18.47 2.54 5.75
CA THR A 198 18.33 2.22 7.18
C THR A 198 18.62 3.40 8.10
N ASP A 199 19.42 4.37 7.67
CA ASP A 199 19.68 5.63 8.37
C ASP A 199 18.54 6.67 8.21
N ILE A 200 17.59 6.43 7.32
CA ILE A 200 16.37 7.24 7.16
C ILE A 200 15.19 6.59 7.85
N MET A 201 15.03 5.26 7.72
CA MET A 201 13.90 4.53 8.28
C MET A 201 14.39 3.23 8.91
N GLU A 202 14.21 3.11 10.23
CA GLU A 202 14.61 1.93 11.00
C GLU A 202 13.50 0.87 11.01
N TRP A 203 13.88 -0.37 11.31
CA TRP A 203 12.93 -1.46 11.55
C TRP A 203 12.48 -1.44 13.01
N GLU A 204 11.20 -1.70 13.26
CA GLU A 204 10.65 -1.91 14.60
C GLU A 204 9.90 -3.25 14.68
N GLU A 205 9.60 -3.73 15.89
CA GLU A 205 8.82 -4.95 16.07
C GLU A 205 7.37 -4.75 15.61
N ASP A 206 6.83 -5.73 14.88
CA ASP A 206 5.43 -5.71 14.45
C ASP A 206 4.51 -6.24 15.57
N ASN A 207 3.69 -5.35 16.13
CA ASN A 207 2.70 -5.71 17.14
C ASN A 207 1.61 -6.68 16.62
N GLU A 208 1.37 -6.72 15.31
CA GLU A 208 0.41 -7.65 14.70
C GLU A 208 1.01 -9.04 14.45
N LEU A 209 2.34 -9.12 14.30
CA LEU A 209 3.09 -10.32 13.95
C LEU A 209 4.34 -10.43 14.83
N PRO A 210 4.24 -10.99 16.05
CA PRO A 210 5.39 -11.10 16.95
C PRO A 210 6.59 -11.80 16.29
N GLY A 211 7.77 -11.20 16.41
CA GLY A 211 9.01 -11.69 15.79
C GLY A 211 9.20 -11.31 14.31
N VAL A 212 8.24 -10.59 13.71
CA VAL A 212 8.38 -9.91 12.42
C VAL A 212 8.74 -8.45 12.68
N TYR A 213 9.55 -7.87 11.80
CA TYR A 213 9.85 -6.45 11.80
C TYR A 213 9.00 -5.70 10.79
N VAL A 214 8.66 -4.44 11.08
CA VAL A 214 7.81 -3.59 10.25
C VAL A 214 8.44 -2.21 10.03
N LYS A 215 8.11 -1.62 8.87
CA LYS A 215 8.25 -0.21 8.55
C LYS A 215 6.90 0.29 8.04
N TRP A 216 6.37 1.34 8.65
CA TRP A 216 5.08 1.94 8.27
C TRP A 216 5.27 2.94 7.13
N LEU A 217 4.74 2.61 5.95
CA LEU A 217 4.89 3.44 4.76
C LEU A 217 3.71 4.41 4.58
N SER A 218 2.52 3.98 5.00
CA SER A 218 1.33 4.82 5.13
C SER A 218 0.38 4.24 6.17
N ASP A 219 -0.23 5.10 6.99
CA ASP A 219 -1.25 4.71 7.97
C ASP A 219 -2.46 5.64 7.87
N HIS A 220 -3.37 5.28 6.97
CA HIS A 220 -4.66 5.93 6.78
C HIS A 220 -5.79 4.98 7.23
N LEU A 221 -5.61 4.28 8.37
CA LEU A 221 -6.56 3.28 8.88
C LEU A 221 -8.03 3.72 8.81
N LYS A 222 -8.34 4.94 9.28
CA LYS A 222 -9.71 5.49 9.27
C LYS A 222 -10.28 5.75 7.88
N LYS A 223 -9.41 5.99 6.90
CA LYS A 223 -9.78 6.11 5.50
C LYS A 223 -9.67 4.78 4.75
N GLY A 224 -9.26 3.70 5.41
CA GLY A 224 -9.21 2.38 4.81
C GLY A 224 -8.03 2.14 3.90
N PHE A 225 -6.84 2.68 4.22
CA PHE A 225 -5.62 2.39 3.48
C PHE A 225 -4.42 2.30 4.43
N ILE A 226 -3.63 1.24 4.31
CA ILE A 226 -2.37 1.06 5.03
C ILE A 226 -1.35 0.46 4.06
N ALA A 227 -0.11 0.91 4.17
CA ALA A 227 1.04 0.34 3.49
C ALA A 227 2.16 0.06 4.50
N LYS A 228 2.69 -1.16 4.47
CA LYS A 228 3.77 -1.62 5.36
C LYS A 228 4.83 -2.35 4.57
N LEU A 229 6.08 -2.19 4.95
CA LEU A 229 7.13 -3.13 4.62
C LEU A 229 7.35 -4.05 5.82
N ARG A 230 7.46 -5.35 5.59
CA ARG A 230 7.65 -6.34 6.66
C ARG A 230 8.82 -7.25 6.37
N HIS A 231 9.48 -7.71 7.43
CA HIS A 231 10.56 -8.68 7.36
C HIS A 231 10.39 -9.78 8.41
N ALA A 232 10.30 -11.04 7.97
CA ALA A 232 10.32 -12.21 8.84
C ALA A 232 11.68 -12.91 8.71
N PRO A 233 12.38 -13.24 9.81
CA PRO A 233 13.64 -13.96 9.75
C PRO A 233 13.45 -15.42 9.31
N SER A 234 14.54 -16.05 8.88
CA SER A 234 14.60 -17.49 8.59
C SER A 234 14.04 -18.32 9.75
N GLY A 235 13.22 -19.32 9.44
CA GLY A 235 12.59 -20.21 10.42
C GLY A 235 11.44 -19.59 11.20
N TRP A 236 11.02 -18.35 10.90
CA TRP A 236 9.90 -17.74 11.60
C TRP A 236 8.61 -18.55 11.41
N THR A 237 7.88 -18.75 12.51
CA THR A 237 6.58 -19.44 12.55
C THR A 237 5.59 -18.56 13.32
N HIS A 238 4.36 -18.45 12.82
CA HIS A 238 3.33 -17.64 13.49
C HIS A 238 2.96 -18.27 14.86
N PRO A 239 2.89 -17.48 15.96
CA PRO A 239 2.58 -18.01 17.29
C PRO A 239 1.22 -18.72 17.38
N LYS A 240 0.24 -18.24 16.61
CA LYS A 240 -1.07 -18.90 16.46
C LYS A 240 -1.05 -19.75 15.19
N LYS A 241 -0.55 -20.98 15.31
CA LYS A 241 -0.45 -21.94 14.21
C LYS A 241 -1.81 -22.24 13.61
N GLY A 242 -1.88 -22.38 12.28
CA GLY A 242 -3.10 -22.77 11.57
C GLY A 242 -4.24 -21.74 11.61
N LEU A 243 -4.02 -20.54 12.15
CA LEU A 243 -5.06 -19.50 12.23
C LEU A 243 -5.49 -19.06 10.82
N LYS A 244 -6.74 -19.37 10.49
CA LYS A 244 -7.38 -18.97 9.23
C LYS A 244 -8.21 -17.71 9.44
N LYS A 245 -8.04 -16.75 8.53
CA LYS A 245 -8.76 -15.46 8.56
C LYS A 245 -9.11 -14.97 7.16
N TYR A 246 -10.15 -14.15 7.05
CA TYR A 246 -10.51 -13.50 5.80
C TYR A 246 -11.08 -12.08 6.02
N ASN A 247 -11.07 -11.27 4.97
CA ASN A 247 -11.66 -9.93 4.98
C ASN A 247 -13.07 -9.98 4.38
N LYS A 248 -14.04 -9.25 4.94
CA LYS A 248 -15.41 -9.18 4.38
C LYS A 248 -15.54 -8.22 3.20
N GLU A 249 -14.79 -7.12 3.19
CA GLU A 249 -14.99 -6.02 2.22
C GLU A 249 -13.72 -5.58 1.50
N GLY A 250 -12.57 -5.65 2.16
CA GLY A 250 -11.32 -5.06 1.70
C GLY A 250 -10.33 -6.06 1.09
N TYR A 251 -9.49 -5.55 0.18
CA TYR A 251 -8.38 -6.31 -0.40
C TYR A 251 -7.11 -6.18 0.44
N ARG A 252 -6.28 -7.23 0.42
CA ARG A 252 -4.88 -7.19 0.88
C ARG A 252 -3.97 -7.65 -0.26
N PHE A 253 -2.94 -6.87 -0.50
CA PHE A 253 -1.91 -7.15 -1.49
C PHE A 253 -0.59 -7.41 -0.80
N ILE A 254 0.14 -8.41 -1.27
CA ILE A 254 1.48 -8.74 -0.81
C ILE A 254 2.38 -8.85 -2.04
N TYR A 255 3.53 -8.20 -2.00
CA TYR A 255 4.55 -8.31 -3.01
C TYR A 255 5.88 -8.70 -2.38
N ILE A 256 6.45 -9.83 -2.78
CA ILE A 256 7.70 -10.35 -2.20
C ILE A 256 8.87 -9.63 -2.85
N LEU A 257 9.65 -8.93 -2.02
CA LEU A 257 10.82 -8.16 -2.46
C LEU A 257 12.12 -8.96 -2.38
N SER A 258 12.21 -9.92 -1.46
CA SER A 258 13.39 -10.78 -1.31
C SER A 258 13.07 -12.00 -0.48
N GLY A 259 13.78 -13.10 -0.72
CA GLY A 259 13.65 -14.34 0.06
C GLY A 259 12.48 -15.22 -0.41
N ASP A 260 11.93 -16.01 0.50
CA ASP A 260 10.87 -16.98 0.22
C ASP A 260 9.74 -16.96 1.25
N MET A 261 8.49 -17.11 0.80
CA MET A 261 7.30 -17.22 1.63
C MET A 261 6.48 -18.45 1.22
N LYS A 262 6.16 -19.30 2.20
CA LYS A 262 5.21 -20.39 2.05
C LYS A 262 3.78 -19.82 2.11
N ILE A 263 3.09 -19.83 0.98
CA ILE A 263 1.71 -19.38 0.83
C ILE A 263 0.78 -20.60 0.85
N GLN A 264 -0.22 -20.57 1.75
CA GLN A 264 -1.31 -21.53 1.76
C GLN A 264 -2.53 -20.94 1.05
N SER A 265 -2.98 -21.60 -0.02
CA SER A 265 -4.18 -21.21 -0.78
C SER A 265 -5.27 -22.25 -0.62
N PHE A 266 -6.48 -21.78 -0.30
CA PHE A 266 -7.68 -22.59 -0.08
C PHE A 266 -8.71 -22.25 -1.15
N ASN A 267 -9.37 -23.26 -1.73
CA ASN A 267 -10.48 -23.00 -2.68
C ASN A 267 -11.82 -22.87 -1.95
N SER A 268 -11.98 -23.54 -0.81
CA SER A 268 -13.18 -23.50 0.02
C SER A 268 -12.84 -23.75 1.49
N LEU A 269 -13.82 -23.57 2.38
CA LEU A 269 -13.70 -23.96 3.79
C LEU A 269 -13.61 -25.48 3.95
N GLY A 270 -12.77 -25.95 4.88
CA GLY A 270 -12.62 -27.38 5.17
C GLY A 270 -11.71 -28.14 4.19
N GLU A 271 -11.26 -27.52 3.11
CA GLU A 271 -10.27 -28.10 2.20
C GLU A 271 -8.84 -28.01 2.76
N ASN A 272 -8.03 -28.99 2.39
CA ASN A 272 -6.58 -28.94 2.60
C ASN A 272 -5.97 -27.83 1.73
N PRO A 273 -5.06 -27.00 2.29
CA PRO A 273 -4.42 -25.96 1.51
C PRO A 273 -3.53 -26.54 0.41
N SER A 274 -3.58 -25.91 -0.76
CA SER A 274 -2.45 -25.98 -1.69
C SER A 274 -1.33 -25.09 -1.19
N VAL A 275 -0.09 -25.54 -1.34
CA VAL A 275 1.09 -24.81 -0.86
C VAL A 275 1.91 -24.34 -2.06
N THR A 276 2.19 -23.04 -2.09
CA THR A 276 3.11 -22.42 -3.05
C THR A 276 4.28 -21.80 -2.30
N ILE A 277 5.51 -22.08 -2.74
CA ILE A 277 6.69 -21.34 -2.28
C ILE A 277 6.87 -20.14 -3.21
N ALA A 278 6.50 -18.97 -2.73
CA ALA A 278 6.61 -17.72 -3.46
C ALA A 278 7.94 -17.04 -3.14
N SER A 279 8.64 -16.55 -4.15
CA SER A 279 9.96 -15.89 -4.01
C SER A 279 9.88 -14.42 -4.42
N GLU A 280 11.01 -13.72 -4.50
CA GLU A 280 11.12 -12.39 -5.11
C GLU A 280 10.32 -12.31 -6.43
N ASP A 281 9.66 -11.16 -6.63
CA ASP A 281 8.74 -10.86 -7.74
C ASP A 281 7.44 -11.69 -7.77
N PHE A 282 7.06 -12.35 -6.67
CA PHE A 282 5.69 -12.86 -6.54
C PHE A 282 4.74 -11.78 -6.00
N PHE A 283 3.56 -11.71 -6.61
CA PHE A 283 2.43 -10.90 -6.17
C PHE A 283 1.30 -11.80 -5.68
N ILE A 284 0.75 -11.49 -4.51
CA ILE A 284 -0.38 -12.17 -3.92
C ILE A 284 -1.50 -11.15 -3.70
N SER A 285 -2.70 -11.49 -4.17
CA SER A 285 -3.92 -10.73 -3.91
C SER A 285 -4.89 -11.58 -3.10
N GLN A 286 -5.22 -11.08 -1.90
CA GLN A 286 -6.28 -11.59 -1.04
C GLN A 286 -7.51 -10.71 -1.24
N ALA A 287 -8.46 -11.22 -2.02
CA ALA A 287 -9.78 -10.61 -2.20
C ALA A 287 -10.65 -10.76 -0.94
N PRO A 288 -11.76 -10.01 -0.84
CA PRO A 288 -12.80 -10.31 0.13
C PRO A 288 -13.23 -11.78 0.04
N PHE A 289 -13.49 -12.41 1.19
CA PHE A 289 -13.80 -13.83 1.30
C PHE A 289 -12.70 -14.75 0.75
N SER A 290 -11.45 -14.28 0.75
CA SER A 290 -10.28 -15.13 0.50
C SER A 290 -9.56 -15.48 1.80
N ILE A 291 -9.36 -16.78 2.03
CA ILE A 291 -8.78 -17.31 3.27
C ILE A 291 -7.26 -17.09 3.24
N TRP A 292 -6.76 -16.44 4.29
CA TRP A 292 -5.34 -16.35 4.59
C TRP A 292 -5.00 -17.18 5.83
N SER A 293 -3.88 -17.90 5.75
CA SER A 293 -3.28 -18.63 6.86
C SER A 293 -1.77 -18.44 6.80
N TRP A 294 -1.14 -18.32 7.98
CA TRP A 294 0.32 -18.33 8.10
C TRP A 294 0.91 -19.75 8.18
N GLY A 295 0.06 -20.78 8.18
CA GLY A 295 0.46 -22.18 8.28
C GLY A 295 0.78 -22.64 9.70
N GLU A 296 1.14 -23.92 9.83
CA GLU A 296 1.59 -24.54 11.09
C GLU A 296 3.11 -24.66 11.21
N ASP A 297 3.78 -24.61 10.06
CA ASP A 297 5.21 -24.73 9.90
C ASP A 297 5.86 -23.34 9.72
N GLU A 298 7.18 -23.35 9.56
CA GLU A 298 7.96 -22.20 9.16
C GLU A 298 7.37 -21.55 7.89
N LEU A 299 7.21 -20.22 7.95
CA LEU A 299 6.78 -19.38 6.84
C LEU A 299 7.85 -19.28 5.77
N THR A 300 9.13 -19.26 6.18
CA THR A 300 10.27 -18.93 5.31
C THR A 300 11.51 -19.71 5.73
N GLN A 301 12.28 -20.20 4.76
CA GLN A 301 13.56 -20.86 5.03
C GLN A 301 14.74 -19.87 4.99
N GLN A 302 14.67 -18.81 4.19
CA GLN A 302 15.77 -17.86 3.99
C GLN A 302 15.54 -16.52 4.71
N GLY A 303 14.35 -16.34 5.30
CA GLY A 303 13.83 -15.03 5.65
C GLY A 303 13.12 -14.40 4.46
N VAL A 304 12.20 -13.49 4.71
CA VAL A 304 11.43 -12.83 3.65
C VAL A 304 11.13 -11.38 3.98
N THR A 305 11.27 -10.53 2.97
CA THR A 305 10.84 -9.12 3.02
C THR A 305 9.72 -8.93 2.01
N TRP A 306 8.61 -8.33 2.43
CA TRP A 306 7.48 -8.06 1.55
C TRP A 306 6.88 -6.68 1.77
N LEU A 307 6.37 -6.10 0.69
CA LEU A 307 5.47 -4.96 0.72
C LEU A 307 4.06 -5.47 0.93
N GLU A 308 3.32 -4.87 1.85
CA GLU A 308 1.94 -5.20 2.15
C GLU A 308 1.06 -3.96 2.07
N ILE A 309 -0.01 -4.03 1.28
CA ILE A 309 -1.00 -2.98 1.13
C ILE A 309 -2.36 -3.53 1.56
N GLN A 310 -3.10 -2.77 2.35
CA GLN A 310 -4.45 -3.15 2.79
C GLN A 310 -5.44 -2.03 2.49
N TYR A 311 -6.62 -2.43 2.02
CA TYR A 311 -7.76 -1.55 1.79
C TYR A 311 -8.92 -1.94 2.70
N GLY A 312 -9.71 -0.96 3.15
CA GLY A 312 -10.85 -1.22 4.04
C GLY A 312 -12.08 -1.75 3.30
N LYS A 313 -12.33 -1.25 2.09
CA LYS A 313 -13.44 -1.67 1.23
C LYS A 313 -13.07 -1.56 -0.24
N GLY A 314 -13.20 -2.66 -0.98
CA GLY A 314 -12.70 -2.74 -2.34
C GLY A 314 -11.22 -2.38 -2.38
N THR A 315 -10.84 -1.50 -3.31
CA THR A 315 -9.45 -1.06 -3.52
C THR A 315 -9.35 0.46 -3.64
N VAL A 316 -10.22 1.18 -2.93
CA VAL A 316 -10.33 2.65 -2.98
C VAL A 316 -10.29 3.22 -1.56
N ILE A 317 -9.39 4.17 -1.33
CA ILE A 317 -9.28 4.92 -0.08
C ILE A 317 -10.49 5.84 0.12
N GLY A 318 -10.87 6.06 1.38
CA GLY A 318 -12.00 6.88 1.77
C GLY A 318 -13.34 6.15 1.79
N GLN A 319 -13.38 4.85 1.51
CA GLN A 319 -14.60 4.03 1.50
C GLN A 319 -15.00 3.45 2.87
N GLY A 320 -14.27 3.81 3.94
CA GLY A 320 -14.47 3.32 5.30
C GLY A 320 -13.17 2.81 5.91
N PRO A 321 -13.12 2.54 7.22
CA PRO A 321 -11.92 2.03 7.88
C PRO A 321 -11.61 0.59 7.46
N ILE A 322 -10.35 0.16 7.63
CA ILE A 322 -10.01 -1.27 7.59
C ILE A 322 -10.64 -1.95 8.81
N GLN A 323 -11.48 -2.96 8.55
CA GLN A 323 -12.11 -3.77 9.59
C GLN A 323 -11.18 -4.91 10.00
N SER A 324 -11.30 -5.35 11.25
CA SER A 324 -10.63 -6.57 11.71
C SER A 324 -11.07 -7.76 10.86
N PRO A 325 -10.12 -8.63 10.45
CA PRO A 325 -10.46 -9.82 9.68
C PRO A 325 -11.29 -10.78 10.54
N VAL A 326 -12.18 -11.53 9.89
CA VAL A 326 -12.97 -12.58 10.53
C VAL A 326 -12.07 -13.78 10.76
N ILE A 327 -12.09 -14.30 11.99
CA ILE A 327 -11.40 -15.54 12.34
C ILE A 327 -12.35 -16.71 12.04
N ILE A 328 -11.82 -17.72 11.36
CA ILE A 328 -12.55 -18.98 11.12
C ILE A 328 -12.26 -19.90 12.31
N GLU A 329 -13.29 -20.22 13.08
CA GLU A 329 -13.23 -21.27 14.11
C GLU A 329 -13.46 -22.64 13.45
N GLU A 330 -12.58 -23.60 13.72
CA GLU A 330 -12.70 -24.99 13.25
C GLU A 330 -13.54 -25.86 14.19
#